data_AF-A0A497KVU3-F1
#
_entry.id   AF-A0A497KVU3-F1
#
_cell.length_a   1.000
_cell.length_b   1.000
_cell.length_c   1.000
_cell.angle_alpha   90.00
_cell.angle_beta   90.00
_cell.angle_gamma   90.00
#
_symmetry.space_group_name_H-M   'P 1'
#
loop_
_entity.id
_entity.type
_entity.pdbx_description
1 polymer ?
#
loop_
_entity_poly.entity_id
_entity_poly.type
_entity_poly.pdbx_seq_one_letter_code
_entity_poly.pdbx_strand_id
1 'polypeptide(L)'
;MTDSGALAMTNTDKNSYREKAVSRYSSLFTLPSARKNYLLLSLQCFLTGISIFMVYSSSLQSFFSGLTLGVMLFLVTCFCNYVTCRWILRDDLILDFRRTSFLSFISNSLLSILMLLDFIIFRSYRAASIQLKATSLGVFCSLALRILVFQSISFVSLWRIGVSIVLQPSLFLVTLFAPGFLPFEPYGNISLKLGVAAFAAFLFVQLLIRSLDRIGLRTVGIPSIKLFRAFLANWTEGFVEPLEEVFESMSEERDIKVSMITFRSRNGMKAMIVVPSLHPGPFKNVGSS
;
A
#
# COMPACT_ATOMS: atom_id res chain seq x y z
N MET A 1 0.46 -58.85 -1.03
CA MET A 1 0.51 -57.90 0.11
C MET A 1 1.85 -57.20 0.07
N THR A 2 1.97 -56.05 -0.58
CA THR A 2 3.05 -55.04 -0.41
C THR A 2 2.88 -54.00 -1.52
N ASP A 3 1.99 -53.03 -1.34
CA ASP A 3 2.02 -51.78 -2.14
C ASP A 3 1.30 -50.59 -1.50
N SER A 4 0.84 -50.73 -0.25
CA SER A 4 0.15 -49.65 0.48
C SER A 4 1.11 -48.73 1.26
N GLY A 5 2.39 -49.08 1.39
CA GLY A 5 3.38 -48.30 2.15
C GLY A 5 3.99 -47.11 1.39
N ALA A 6 4.23 -47.26 0.08
CA ALA A 6 4.85 -46.22 -0.74
C ALA A 6 3.88 -45.08 -1.09
N LEU A 7 2.58 -45.38 -1.21
CA LEU A 7 1.54 -44.38 -1.48
C LEU A 7 1.20 -43.54 -0.25
N ALA A 8 1.41 -44.08 0.96
CA ALA A 8 1.18 -43.37 2.22
C ALA A 8 2.30 -42.36 2.53
N MET A 9 3.58 -42.74 2.36
CA MET A 9 4.72 -41.85 2.61
C MET A 9 4.80 -40.66 1.65
N THR A 10 4.38 -40.82 0.40
CA THR A 10 4.39 -39.74 -0.60
C THR A 10 3.28 -38.70 -0.39
N ASN A 11 2.17 -39.09 0.25
CA ASN A 11 1.05 -38.19 0.59
C ASN A 11 1.34 -37.33 1.83
N THR A 12 2.00 -37.86 2.85
CA THR A 12 2.41 -37.09 4.04
C THR A 12 3.44 -36.01 3.71
N ASP A 13 4.43 -36.32 2.86
CA ASP A 13 5.41 -35.32 2.44
C ASP A 13 4.77 -34.24 1.53
N LYS A 14 3.89 -34.61 0.59
CA LYS A 14 3.17 -33.63 -0.25
C LYS A 14 2.28 -32.70 0.58
N ASN A 15 1.59 -33.20 1.60
CA ASN A 15 0.81 -32.36 2.52
C ASN A 15 1.72 -31.44 3.33
N SER A 16 2.87 -31.91 3.81
CA SER A 16 3.88 -31.08 4.51
C SER A 16 4.41 -29.93 3.63
N TYR A 17 4.70 -30.17 2.35
CA TYR A 17 5.13 -29.11 1.42
C TYR A 17 4.00 -28.13 1.09
N ARG A 18 2.76 -28.61 0.88
CA ARG A 18 1.60 -27.74 0.63
C ARG A 18 1.26 -26.90 1.86
N GLU A 19 1.26 -27.47 3.06
CA GLU A 19 1.03 -26.74 4.31
C GLU A 19 2.15 -25.73 4.61
N LYS A 20 3.41 -26.09 4.34
CA LYS A 20 4.53 -25.14 4.39
C LYS A 20 4.39 -24.03 3.36
N ALA A 21 3.96 -24.34 2.14
CA ALA A 21 3.67 -23.31 1.14
C ALA A 21 2.54 -22.41 1.62
N VAL A 22 1.39 -22.95 2.04
CA VAL A 22 0.22 -22.19 2.52
C VAL A 22 0.54 -21.31 3.73
N SER A 23 1.33 -21.80 4.69
CA SER A 23 1.80 -21.00 5.84
C SER A 23 2.80 -19.91 5.45
N ARG A 24 3.56 -20.09 4.37
CA ARG A 24 4.37 -19.00 3.78
C ARG A 24 3.49 -18.01 3.02
N TYR A 25 2.47 -18.48 2.32
CA TYR A 25 1.49 -17.62 1.65
C TYR A 25 0.73 -16.72 2.62
N SER A 26 0.40 -17.17 3.83
CA SER A 26 -0.20 -16.33 4.86
C SER A 26 0.76 -15.29 5.47
N SER A 27 2.07 -15.45 5.27
CA SER A 27 3.09 -14.49 5.71
C SER A 27 3.40 -13.42 4.66
N LEU A 28 3.11 -13.68 3.37
CA LEU A 28 3.24 -12.70 2.30
C LEU A 28 2.24 -11.55 2.55
N PHE A 29 2.76 -10.33 2.61
CA PHE A 29 1.99 -9.07 2.75
C PHE A 29 1.32 -8.82 4.11
N THR A 30 1.89 -9.31 5.20
CA THR A 30 1.42 -8.92 6.54
C THR A 30 2.00 -7.56 6.97
N LEU A 31 1.13 -6.56 7.09
CA LEU A 31 1.50 -5.27 7.70
C LEU A 31 1.63 -5.40 9.23
N PRO A 32 2.38 -4.53 9.92
CA PRO A 32 2.37 -4.50 11.38
C PRO A 32 0.96 -4.18 11.89
N SER A 33 0.66 -4.56 13.14
CA SER A 33 -0.62 -4.22 13.77
C SER A 33 -0.77 -2.70 13.91
N ALA A 34 -2.01 -2.20 14.03
CA ALA A 34 -2.25 -0.76 14.13
C ALA A 34 -1.43 -0.12 15.28
N ARG A 35 -1.38 -0.76 16.45
CA ARG A 35 -0.56 -0.30 17.60
C ARG A 35 0.92 -0.18 17.24
N LYS A 36 1.49 -1.17 16.54
CA LYS A 36 2.88 -1.13 16.09
C LYS A 36 3.11 0.00 15.07
N ASN A 37 2.17 0.22 14.15
CA ASN A 37 2.26 1.33 13.18
C ASN A 37 2.27 2.69 13.88
N TYR A 38 1.44 2.90 14.90
CA TYR A 38 1.45 4.16 15.68
C TYR A 38 2.76 4.36 16.42
N LEU A 39 3.30 3.31 17.05
CA LEU A 39 4.59 3.39 17.73
C LEU A 39 5.72 3.74 16.74
N LEU A 40 5.79 3.05 15.60
CA LEU A 40 6.77 3.34 14.54
C LEU A 40 6.63 4.76 14.00
N LEU A 41 5.40 5.22 13.77
CA LEU A 41 5.14 6.57 13.29
C LEU A 41 5.54 7.63 14.32
N SER A 42 5.22 7.43 15.60
CA SER A 42 5.61 8.34 16.68
C SER A 42 7.13 8.44 16.82
N LEU A 43 7.81 7.30 16.82
CA LEU A 43 9.27 7.23 16.90
C LEU A 43 9.92 7.95 15.71
N GLN A 44 9.41 7.71 14.49
CA GLN A 44 9.90 8.37 13.29
C GLN A 44 9.72 9.89 13.36
N CYS A 45 8.56 10.38 13.78
CA CYS A 45 8.29 11.82 13.88
C CYS A 45 9.20 12.49 14.93
N PHE A 46 9.38 11.86 16.10
CA PHE A 46 10.28 12.36 17.14
C PHE A 46 11.74 12.37 16.68
N LEU A 47 12.19 11.27 16.08
CA LEU A 47 13.56 11.17 15.57
C LEU A 47 13.82 12.23 14.49
N THR A 48 12.84 12.48 13.63
CA THR A 48 12.93 13.51 12.58
C THR A 48 13.08 14.90 13.20
N GLY A 49 12.18 15.28 14.11
CA GLY A 49 12.20 16.59 14.76
C GLY A 49 13.48 16.84 15.56
N ILE A 50 13.90 15.88 16.39
CA ILE A 50 15.13 15.96 17.19
C ILE A 50 16.36 16.08 16.28
N SER A 51 16.45 15.24 15.25
CA SER A 51 17.62 15.21 14.36
C SER A 51 17.80 16.52 13.59
N ILE A 52 16.72 17.10 13.08
CA ILE A 52 16.76 18.38 12.34
C ILE A 52 17.36 19.49 13.20
N PHE A 53 16.87 19.64 14.44
CA PHE A 53 17.32 20.69 15.33
C PHE A 53 18.72 20.45 15.91
N MET A 54 19.06 19.19 16.22
CA MET A 54 20.39 18.82 16.70
C MET A 54 21.48 19.07 15.67
N VAL A 55 21.19 18.81 14.40
CA VAL A 55 22.12 19.10 13.28
C VAL A 55 22.25 20.61 13.07
N TYR A 56 21.16 21.36 13.22
CA TYR A 56 21.19 22.82 13.11
C TYR A 56 22.03 23.46 14.23
N SER A 57 21.81 23.08 15.48
CA SER A 57 22.60 23.53 16.63
C SER A 57 22.59 22.52 17.78
N SER A 58 23.76 22.23 18.34
CA SER A 58 23.94 21.24 19.40
C SER A 58 23.70 21.85 20.80
N SER A 59 22.49 22.34 21.06
CA SER A 59 22.09 22.93 22.35
C SER A 59 20.94 22.17 23.00
N LEU A 60 20.78 22.28 24.33
CA LEU A 60 19.63 21.72 25.05
C LEU A 60 18.31 22.36 24.58
N GLN A 61 18.32 23.65 24.24
CA GLN A 61 17.14 24.32 23.68
C GLN A 61 16.73 23.72 22.33
N SER A 62 17.70 23.33 21.51
CA SER A 62 17.47 22.65 20.23
C SER A 62 16.86 21.26 20.44
N PHE A 63 17.21 20.56 21.54
CA PHE A 63 16.58 19.28 21.89
C PHE A 63 15.08 19.45 22.13
N PHE A 64 14.69 20.39 22.99
CA PHE A 64 13.28 20.64 23.30
C PHE A 64 12.50 21.19 22.10
N SER A 65 13.13 22.03 21.29
CA SER A 65 12.52 22.54 20.05
C SER A 65 12.30 21.41 19.04
N GLY A 66 13.28 20.51 18.90
CA GLY A 66 13.17 19.32 18.06
C GLY A 66 12.13 18.32 18.55
N LEU A 67 12.03 18.12 19.87
CA LEU A 67 10.97 17.30 20.47
C LEU A 67 9.58 17.91 20.18
N THR A 68 9.44 19.22 20.34
CA THR A 68 8.20 19.95 20.04
C THR A 68 7.81 19.80 18.57
N LEU A 69 8.77 19.97 17.65
CA LEU A 69 8.53 19.73 16.22
C LEU A 69 8.11 18.27 15.98
N GLY A 70 8.76 17.30 16.60
CA GLY A 70 8.42 15.89 16.48
C GLY A 70 6.99 15.57 16.93
N VAL A 71 6.54 16.17 18.04
CA VAL A 71 5.14 16.08 18.51
C VAL A 71 4.18 16.69 17.49
N MET A 72 4.49 17.87 16.96
CA MET A 72 3.65 18.50 15.93
C MET A 72 3.56 17.65 14.66
N LEU A 73 4.67 17.11 14.17
CA LEU A 73 4.71 16.22 13.00
C LEU A 73 3.86 14.96 13.22
N PHE A 74 3.93 14.37 14.42
CA PHE A 74 3.12 13.21 14.78
C PHE A 74 1.63 13.54 14.79
N LEU A 75 1.23 14.60 15.51
CA LEU A 75 -0.16 15.03 15.62
C LEU A 75 -0.76 15.38 14.25
N VAL A 76 -0.03 16.14 13.45
CA VAL A 76 -0.47 16.50 12.09
C VAL A 76 -0.59 15.26 11.21
N THR A 77 0.35 14.31 11.29
CA THR A 77 0.24 13.07 10.50
C THR A 77 -0.96 12.22 10.93
N CYS A 78 -1.20 12.06 12.24
CA CYS A 78 -2.37 11.36 12.74
C CYS A 78 -3.67 12.03 12.32
N PHE A 79 -3.75 13.36 12.42
CA PHE A 79 -4.89 14.13 11.97
C PHE A 79 -5.14 13.96 10.47
N CYS A 80 -4.09 14.04 9.64
CA CYS A 80 -4.17 13.80 8.20
C CYS A 80 -4.71 12.41 7.87
N ASN A 81 -4.18 11.37 8.53
CA ASN A 81 -4.61 10.00 8.31
C ASN A 81 -6.07 9.82 8.73
N TYR A 82 -6.49 10.45 9.83
CA TYR A 82 -7.89 10.43 10.27
C TYR A 82 -8.82 11.09 9.24
N VAL A 83 -8.51 12.32 8.80
CA VAL A 83 -9.27 13.04 7.77
C VAL A 83 -9.34 12.23 6.48
N THR A 84 -8.20 11.69 6.05
CA THR A 84 -8.10 10.87 4.84
C THR A 84 -9.00 9.65 4.92
N CYS A 85 -8.89 8.83 5.96
CA CYS A 85 -9.66 7.59 6.06
C CYS A 85 -11.14 7.83 6.38
N ARG A 86 -11.45 8.80 7.26
CA ARG A 86 -12.82 8.99 7.75
C ARG A 86 -13.69 9.80 6.78
N TRP A 87 -13.11 10.76 6.07
CA TRP A 87 -13.88 11.67 5.20
C TRP A 87 -13.62 11.42 3.73
N ILE A 88 -12.37 11.19 3.32
CA ILE A 88 -12.01 11.11 1.90
C ILE A 88 -12.17 9.68 1.37
N LEU A 89 -11.69 8.68 2.10
CA LEU A 89 -11.68 7.26 1.70
C LEU A 89 -12.75 6.42 2.39
N ARG A 90 -13.87 7.03 2.83
CA ARG A 90 -14.89 6.37 3.66
C ARG A 90 -15.42 5.04 3.07
N ASP A 91 -15.46 4.96 1.74
CA ASP A 91 -16.05 3.85 0.98
C ASP A 91 -14.96 2.99 0.28
N ASP A 92 -13.69 3.16 0.63
CA ASP A 92 -12.61 2.38 0.02
C ASP A 92 -12.58 0.95 0.57
N LEU A 93 -12.50 -0.03 -0.33
CA LEU A 93 -12.49 -1.44 0.03
C LEU A 93 -11.18 -1.85 0.71
N ILE A 94 -10.03 -1.28 0.32
CA ILE A 94 -8.70 -1.74 0.72
C ILE A 94 -8.04 -0.78 1.71
N LEU A 95 -8.11 0.53 1.47
CA LEU A 95 -7.33 1.53 2.22
C LEU A 95 -7.98 1.90 3.55
N ASP A 96 -7.73 1.09 4.57
CA ASP A 96 -8.11 1.39 5.95
C ASP A 96 -7.12 2.35 6.66
N PHE A 97 -7.46 2.70 7.90
CA PHE A 97 -6.62 3.57 8.73
C PHE A 97 -5.23 2.96 9.00
N ARG A 98 -5.14 1.64 9.15
CA ARG A 98 -3.89 0.94 9.45
C ARG A 98 -2.93 0.99 8.26
N ARG A 99 -3.42 0.71 7.06
CA ARG A 99 -2.67 0.74 5.79
C ARG A 99 -2.26 2.17 5.44
N THR A 100 -3.17 3.13 5.59
CA THR A 100 -2.87 4.55 5.36
C THR A 100 -1.81 5.07 6.34
N SER A 101 -1.89 4.68 7.62
CA SER A 101 -0.87 5.06 8.60
C SER A 101 0.49 4.44 8.34
N PHE A 102 0.53 3.19 7.89
CA PHE A 102 1.77 2.55 7.47
C PHE A 102 2.39 3.24 6.25
N LEU A 103 1.57 3.57 5.25
CA LEU A 103 2.01 4.32 4.07
C LEU A 103 2.56 5.70 4.46
N SER A 104 1.89 6.40 5.38
CA SER A 104 2.40 7.66 5.94
C SER A 104 3.72 7.48 6.66
N PHE A 105 3.91 6.44 7.46
CA PHE A 105 5.21 6.13 8.09
C PHE A 105 6.33 5.95 7.05
N ILE A 106 6.12 5.14 6.00
CA ILE A 106 7.16 4.91 4.98
C ILE A 106 7.43 6.18 4.17
N SER A 107 6.38 6.87 3.71
CA SER A 107 6.51 8.09 2.92
C SER A 107 7.17 9.24 3.70
N ASN A 108 6.85 9.39 4.99
CA ASN A 108 7.50 10.34 5.88
C ASN A 108 8.95 9.96 6.16
N SER A 109 9.26 8.68 6.32
CA SER A 109 10.64 8.22 6.52
C SER A 109 11.52 8.59 5.32
N LEU A 110 11.05 8.34 4.09
CA LEU A 110 11.76 8.72 2.87
C LEU A 110 12.03 10.23 2.82
N LEU A 111 11.01 11.03 3.11
CA LEU A 111 11.14 12.49 3.14
C LEU A 111 12.12 12.94 4.24
N SER A 112 12.01 12.38 5.43
CA SER A 112 12.81 12.76 6.60
C SER A 112 14.30 12.44 6.40
N ILE A 113 14.63 11.29 5.83
CA ILE A 113 16.03 10.90 5.53
C ILE A 113 16.66 11.91 4.58
N LEU A 114 15.98 12.23 3.47
CA LEU A 114 16.51 13.14 2.46
C LEU A 114 16.52 14.59 2.95
N MET A 115 15.61 14.93 3.86
CA MET A 115 15.64 16.21 4.53
C MET A 115 16.83 16.35 5.50
N LEU A 116 17.10 15.32 6.31
CA LEU A 116 18.28 15.32 7.18
C LEU A 116 19.57 15.49 6.38
N LEU A 117 19.63 14.93 5.17
CA LEU A 117 20.75 15.14 4.26
C LEU A 117 20.97 16.62 3.91
N ASP A 118 19.91 17.40 3.62
CA ASP A 118 20.05 18.84 3.38
C ASP A 118 20.58 19.59 4.61
N PHE A 119 20.15 19.21 5.82
CA PHE A 119 20.63 19.82 7.07
C PHE A 119 22.09 19.48 7.34
N ILE A 120 22.51 18.25 7.06
CA ILE A 120 23.92 17.83 7.17
C ILE A 120 24.80 18.58 6.16
N ILE A 121 24.32 18.74 4.91
CA ILE A 121 25.02 19.53 3.88
C ILE A 121 25.11 20.99 4.31
N PHE A 122 24.01 21.58 4.76
CA PHE A 122 23.98 22.95 5.27
C PHE A 122 25.02 23.17 6.38
N ARG A 123 25.08 22.27 7.35
CA ARG A 123 26.03 22.35 8.48
C ARG A 123 27.48 22.16 8.02
N SER A 124 27.74 21.19 7.16
CA SER A 124 29.09 20.85 6.67
C SER A 124 29.72 21.97 5.84
N TYR A 125 28.94 22.57 4.92
CA TYR A 125 29.42 23.64 4.05
C TYR A 125 29.28 25.04 4.66
N ARG A 126 28.73 25.16 5.88
CA ARG A 126 28.42 26.45 6.54
C ARG A 126 27.67 27.40 5.60
N ALA A 127 26.68 26.86 4.88
CA ALA A 127 25.92 27.62 3.90
C ALA A 127 25.09 28.72 4.58
N ALA A 128 24.80 29.81 3.86
CA ALA A 128 23.97 30.89 4.38
C ALA A 128 22.50 30.50 4.54
N SER A 129 22.02 29.54 3.74
CA SER A 129 20.65 29.05 3.75
C SER A 129 20.52 27.58 3.37
N ILE A 130 19.45 26.94 3.83
CA ILE A 130 19.09 25.55 3.54
C ILE A 130 18.36 25.50 2.18
N GLN A 131 18.98 24.88 1.18
CA GLN A 131 18.52 24.90 -0.22
C GLN A 131 17.53 23.77 -0.60
N LEU A 132 17.15 22.89 0.33
CA LEU A 132 16.15 21.82 0.15
C LEU A 132 16.30 20.99 -1.14
N LYS A 133 17.54 20.74 -1.59
CA LYS A 133 17.81 20.00 -2.83
C LYS A 133 17.52 18.52 -2.64
N ALA A 134 18.03 17.90 -1.59
CA ALA A 134 17.75 16.50 -1.29
C ALA A 134 16.27 16.30 -0.89
N THR A 135 15.69 17.24 -0.16
CA THR A 135 14.27 17.27 0.22
C THR A 135 13.37 17.26 -1.01
N SER A 136 13.75 17.93 -2.11
CA SER A 136 13.00 17.86 -3.38
C SER A 136 12.94 16.42 -3.93
N LEU A 137 14.03 15.67 -3.85
CA LEU A 137 14.04 14.25 -4.18
C LEU A 137 13.20 13.43 -3.18
N GLY A 138 13.18 13.83 -1.90
CA GLY A 138 12.34 13.20 -0.88
C GLY A 138 10.85 13.38 -1.14
N VAL A 139 10.46 14.57 -1.59
CA VAL A 139 9.09 14.85 -2.04
C VAL A 139 8.74 14.05 -3.28
N PHE A 140 9.67 13.96 -4.25
CA PHE A 140 9.49 13.08 -5.42
C PHE A 140 9.25 11.63 -4.99
N CYS A 141 10.12 11.03 -4.17
CA CYS A 141 10.00 9.64 -3.72
C CYS A 141 8.73 9.39 -2.89
N SER A 142 8.42 10.30 -1.96
CA SER A 142 7.22 10.23 -1.11
C SER A 142 5.94 10.28 -1.94
N LEU A 143 5.84 11.25 -2.86
CA LEU A 143 4.69 11.37 -3.75
C LEU A 143 4.62 10.22 -4.74
N ALA A 144 5.73 9.79 -5.35
CA ALA A 144 5.74 8.67 -6.28
C ALA A 144 5.21 7.38 -5.62
N LEU A 145 5.66 7.09 -4.40
CA LEU A 145 5.15 5.96 -3.61
C LEU A 145 3.64 6.11 -3.35
N ARG A 146 3.19 7.28 -2.89
CA ARG A 146 1.76 7.51 -2.59
C ARG A 146 0.89 7.44 -3.84
N ILE A 147 1.29 8.07 -4.95
CA ILE A 147 0.56 8.00 -6.23
C ILE A 147 0.45 6.55 -6.68
N LEU A 148 1.55 5.80 -6.65
CA LEU A 148 1.56 4.41 -7.07
C LEU A 148 0.62 3.56 -6.20
N VAL A 149 0.74 3.65 -4.87
CA VAL A 149 -0.10 2.87 -3.96
C VAL A 149 -1.57 3.24 -4.13
N PHE A 150 -1.93 4.52 -3.95
CA PHE A 150 -3.32 4.93 -4.02
C PHE A 150 -3.97 4.62 -5.38
N GLN A 151 -3.29 4.87 -6.51
CA GLN A 151 -3.86 4.55 -7.82
C GLN A 151 -3.88 3.06 -8.12
N SER A 152 -3.01 2.25 -7.52
CA SER A 152 -3.02 0.81 -7.75
C SER A 152 -4.14 0.11 -6.98
N ILE A 153 -4.37 0.49 -5.72
CA ILE A 153 -5.22 -0.31 -4.82
C ILE A 153 -6.56 0.33 -4.43
N SER A 154 -6.71 1.64 -4.59
CA SER A 154 -7.93 2.34 -4.16
C SER A 154 -9.10 2.16 -5.13
N PHE A 155 -10.32 2.04 -4.61
CA PHE A 155 -11.56 1.93 -5.39
C PHE A 155 -12.34 3.25 -5.47
N VAL A 156 -11.94 4.29 -4.72
CA VAL A 156 -12.65 5.58 -4.76
C VAL A 156 -12.30 6.40 -6.01
N SER A 157 -13.10 7.45 -6.25
CA SER A 157 -12.91 8.38 -7.38
C SER A 157 -11.52 9.05 -7.40
N LEU A 158 -10.99 9.32 -8.59
CA LEU A 158 -9.65 9.90 -8.80
C LEU A 158 -9.38 11.21 -8.05
N TRP A 159 -10.39 12.07 -7.87
CA TRP A 159 -10.19 13.32 -7.13
C TRP A 159 -9.93 13.06 -5.64
N ARG A 160 -10.66 12.11 -5.02
CA ARG A 160 -10.47 11.69 -3.61
C ARG A 160 -9.07 11.11 -3.42
N ILE A 161 -8.62 10.30 -4.38
CA ILE A 161 -7.25 9.78 -4.44
C ILE A 161 -6.25 10.94 -4.50
N GLY A 162 -6.43 11.88 -5.43
CA GLY A 162 -5.54 13.03 -5.61
C GLY A 162 -5.38 13.86 -4.33
N VAL A 163 -6.49 14.17 -3.65
CA VAL A 163 -6.46 14.91 -2.37
C VAL A 163 -5.71 14.09 -1.30
N SER A 164 -5.97 12.80 -1.18
CA SER A 164 -5.33 11.93 -0.18
C SER A 164 -3.81 11.78 -0.38
N ILE A 165 -3.36 11.77 -1.63
CA ILE A 165 -1.94 11.70 -2.00
C ILE A 165 -1.21 12.96 -1.52
N VAL A 166 -1.78 14.13 -1.77
CA VAL A 166 -1.12 15.44 -1.55
C VAL A 166 -1.27 15.93 -0.13
N LEU A 167 -2.43 15.72 0.51
CA LEU A 167 -2.77 16.29 1.81
C LEU A 167 -1.71 16.02 2.88
N GLN A 168 -1.27 14.77 2.99
CA GLN A 168 -0.37 14.36 4.07
C GLN A 168 1.07 14.88 3.87
N PRO A 169 1.75 14.70 2.72
CA PRO A 169 3.09 15.27 2.52
C PRO A 169 3.10 16.79 2.61
N SER A 170 2.05 17.46 2.12
CA SER A 170 1.93 18.91 2.20
C SER A 170 1.84 19.39 3.65
N LEU A 171 0.99 18.80 4.48
CA LEU A 171 0.85 19.20 5.87
C LEU A 171 2.10 18.86 6.71
N PHE A 172 2.78 17.75 6.39
CA PHE A 172 4.07 17.41 6.99
C PHE A 172 5.13 18.49 6.68
N LEU A 173 5.23 18.92 5.42
CA LEU A 173 6.15 19.99 5.00
C LEU A 173 5.77 21.36 5.57
N VAL A 174 4.48 21.71 5.65
CA VAL A 174 4.05 22.99 6.24
C VAL A 174 4.41 23.06 7.72
N THR A 175 4.19 21.97 8.46
CA THR A 175 4.56 21.87 9.89
C THR A 175 6.04 22.10 10.11
N LEU A 176 6.86 21.70 9.14
CA LEU A 176 8.29 21.88 9.16
C LEU A 176 8.74 23.33 8.91
N PHE A 177 8.02 24.09 8.09
CA PHE A 177 8.32 25.51 7.86
C PHE A 177 7.81 26.41 8.99
N ALA A 178 6.88 25.92 9.81
CA ALA A 178 6.28 26.65 10.92
C ALA A 178 7.27 27.31 11.90
N PRO A 179 8.43 26.71 12.24
CA PRO A 179 9.33 27.30 13.23
C PRO A 179 9.90 28.67 12.82
N GLY A 180 9.89 29.09 11.56
CA GLY A 180 10.21 30.48 11.13
C GLY A 180 11.65 30.98 11.37
N PHE A 181 12.41 30.36 12.28
CA PHE A 181 13.78 30.71 12.63
C PHE A 181 14.84 29.87 11.89
N LEU A 182 14.41 28.86 11.12
CA LEU A 182 15.33 28.08 10.29
C LEU A 182 15.70 28.90 9.04
N PRO A 183 17.00 29.00 8.68
CA PRO A 183 17.47 29.83 7.58
C PRO A 183 17.20 29.15 6.24
N PHE A 184 15.94 29.08 5.83
CA PHE A 184 15.56 28.56 4.52
C PHE A 184 15.90 29.56 3.41
N GLU A 185 16.15 29.04 2.21
CA GLU A 185 16.26 29.90 1.02
C GLU A 185 14.90 30.59 0.70
N PRO A 186 14.86 31.59 -0.21
CA PRO A 186 13.61 32.26 -0.56
C PRO A 186 12.49 31.29 -0.97
N TYR A 187 11.28 31.49 -0.43
CA TYR A 187 10.15 30.60 -0.63
C TYR A 187 9.83 30.32 -2.11
N GLY A 188 10.06 31.29 -3.02
CA GLY A 188 9.87 31.08 -4.47
C GLY A 188 10.71 29.94 -5.03
N ASN A 189 11.98 29.82 -4.61
CA ASN A 189 12.88 28.75 -5.07
C ASN A 189 12.45 27.38 -4.52
N ILE A 190 12.02 27.35 -3.26
CA ILE A 190 11.51 26.15 -2.60
C ILE A 190 10.25 25.66 -3.31
N SER A 191 9.26 26.53 -3.51
CA SER A 191 8.01 26.20 -4.18
C SER A 191 8.24 25.66 -5.60
N LEU A 192 9.19 26.24 -6.34
CA LEU A 192 9.55 25.76 -7.68
C LEU A 192 10.14 24.35 -7.62
N LYS A 193 11.13 24.09 -6.74
CA LYS A 193 11.75 22.76 -6.58
C LYS A 193 10.73 21.70 -6.17
N LEU A 194 9.88 22.02 -5.21
CA LEU A 194 8.83 21.11 -4.74
C LEU A 194 7.77 20.86 -5.81
N GLY A 195 7.40 21.90 -6.57
CA GLY A 195 6.47 21.80 -7.70
C GLY A 195 7.01 20.90 -8.83
N VAL A 196 8.29 21.07 -9.20
CA VAL A 196 8.97 20.22 -10.19
C VAL A 196 9.05 18.78 -9.70
N ALA A 197 9.41 18.55 -8.43
CA ALA A 197 9.45 17.22 -7.84
C ALA A 197 8.07 16.53 -7.86
N ALA A 198 7.01 17.25 -7.48
CA ALA A 198 5.65 16.73 -7.50
C ALA A 198 5.17 16.40 -8.92
N PHE A 199 5.43 17.29 -9.89
CA PHE A 199 5.10 17.07 -11.29
C PHE A 199 5.86 15.87 -11.88
N ALA A 200 7.15 15.77 -11.60
CA ALA A 200 7.97 14.65 -12.04
C ALA A 200 7.47 13.32 -11.44
N ALA A 201 7.12 13.29 -10.15
CA ALA A 201 6.58 12.10 -9.48
C ALA A 201 5.27 11.65 -10.13
N PHE A 202 4.37 12.61 -10.41
CA PHE A 202 3.13 12.35 -11.12
C PHE A 202 3.39 11.77 -12.51
N LEU A 203 4.17 12.46 -13.35
CA LEU A 203 4.47 11.98 -14.71
C LEU A 203 5.10 10.59 -14.71
N PHE A 204 6.10 10.37 -13.85
CA PHE A 204 6.82 9.10 -13.81
C PHE A 204 5.88 7.93 -13.45
N VAL A 205 5.05 8.10 -12.41
CA VAL A 205 4.11 7.05 -12.02
C VAL A 205 3.00 6.85 -13.04
N GLN A 206 2.53 7.93 -13.68
CA GLN A 206 1.55 7.83 -14.79
C GLN A 206 2.11 7.04 -15.98
N LEU A 207 3.39 7.25 -16.32
CA LEU A 207 4.06 6.48 -17.38
C LEU A 207 4.22 5.00 -16.96
N LEU A 208 4.62 4.75 -15.72
CA LEU A 208 4.75 3.40 -15.18
C LEU A 208 3.43 2.62 -15.24
N ILE A 209 2.35 3.20 -14.71
CA ILE A 209 1.01 2.57 -14.70
C ILE A 209 0.55 2.27 -16.14
N ARG A 210 0.67 3.25 -17.05
CA ARG A 210 0.31 3.03 -18.46
C ARG A 210 1.14 1.93 -19.11
N SER A 211 2.43 1.83 -18.79
CA SER A 211 3.29 0.77 -19.30
C SER A 211 2.84 -0.61 -18.80
N LEU A 212 2.51 -0.72 -17.50
CA LEU A 212 2.01 -1.96 -16.91
C LEU A 212 0.66 -2.37 -17.49
N ASP A 213 -0.27 -1.44 -17.63
CA ASP A 213 -1.59 -1.73 -18.21
C ASP A 213 -1.50 -2.14 -19.68
N ARG A 214 -0.61 -1.54 -20.45
CA ARG A 214 -0.36 -1.93 -21.85
C ARG A 214 0.11 -3.37 -21.96
N ILE A 215 0.90 -3.86 -21.00
CA ILE A 215 1.34 -5.26 -20.97
C ILE A 215 0.13 -6.16 -20.71
N GLY A 216 -0.67 -5.87 -19.69
CA GLY A 216 -1.87 -6.66 -19.35
C GLY A 216 -2.86 -6.75 -20.52
N LEU A 217 -3.14 -5.61 -21.16
CA LEU A 217 -4.01 -5.55 -22.33
C LEU A 217 -3.50 -6.41 -23.50
N ARG A 218 -2.18 -6.48 -23.71
CA ARG A 218 -1.59 -7.29 -24.79
C ARG A 218 -1.55 -8.78 -24.48
N THR A 219 -1.40 -9.14 -23.20
CA THR A 219 -1.20 -10.54 -22.80
C THR A 219 -2.51 -11.25 -22.48
N VAL A 220 -3.41 -10.60 -21.74
CA VAL A 220 -4.66 -11.20 -21.22
C VAL A 220 -5.91 -10.37 -21.52
N GLY A 221 -5.80 -9.28 -22.29
CA GLY A 221 -6.94 -8.44 -22.66
C GLY A 221 -7.44 -7.49 -21.56
N ILE A 222 -6.81 -7.48 -20.38
CA ILE A 222 -7.24 -6.69 -19.21
C ILE A 222 -6.09 -5.84 -18.67
N PRO A 223 -6.34 -4.58 -18.24
CA PRO A 223 -5.32 -3.76 -17.60
C PRO A 223 -4.74 -4.43 -16.35
N SER A 224 -3.40 -4.50 -16.26
CA SER A 224 -2.69 -5.13 -15.15
C SER A 224 -3.07 -4.55 -13.79
N ILE A 225 -3.22 -3.22 -13.70
CA ILE A 225 -3.60 -2.56 -12.44
C ILE A 225 -5.03 -2.92 -12.04
N LYS A 226 -5.95 -3.09 -12.99
CA LYS A 226 -7.33 -3.53 -12.70
C LYS A 226 -7.33 -4.94 -12.09
N LEU A 227 -6.64 -5.89 -12.75
CA LEU A 227 -6.52 -7.27 -12.26
C LEU A 227 -5.81 -7.32 -10.89
N PHE A 228 -4.71 -6.58 -10.72
CA PHE A 228 -3.97 -6.50 -9.46
C PHE A 228 -4.83 -5.94 -8.32
N ARG A 229 -5.60 -4.87 -8.58
CA ARG A 229 -6.50 -4.27 -7.60
C ARG A 229 -7.59 -5.26 -7.16
N ALA A 230 -8.23 -5.92 -8.12
CA ALA A 230 -9.27 -6.91 -7.86
C ALA A 230 -8.73 -8.11 -7.05
N PHE A 231 -7.56 -8.62 -7.42
CA PHE A 231 -6.87 -9.66 -6.68
C PHE A 231 -6.57 -9.25 -5.25
N LEU A 232 -6.07 -8.03 -5.00
CA LEU A 232 -5.78 -7.57 -3.65
C LEU A 232 -7.04 -7.37 -2.80
N ALA A 233 -8.16 -6.95 -3.39
CA ALA A 233 -9.43 -6.83 -2.68
C ALA A 233 -9.89 -8.19 -2.17
N ASN A 234 -9.83 -9.22 -3.03
CA ASN A 234 -10.15 -10.58 -2.66
C ASN A 234 -9.17 -11.17 -1.63
N TRP A 235 -7.87 -11.04 -1.90
CA TRP A 235 -6.84 -11.68 -1.07
C TRP A 235 -6.76 -11.08 0.33
N THR A 236 -6.88 -9.75 0.44
CA THR A 236 -6.62 -9.07 1.71
C THR A 236 -7.88 -8.73 2.50
N GLU A 237 -9.02 -8.54 1.84
CA GLU A 237 -10.29 -8.15 2.47
C GLU A 237 -11.41 -9.18 2.24
N GLY A 238 -11.20 -10.16 1.35
CA GLY A 238 -12.19 -11.18 1.06
C GLY A 238 -13.29 -10.74 0.08
N PHE A 239 -13.23 -9.53 -0.48
CA PHE A 239 -14.19 -9.07 -1.49
C PHE A 239 -14.07 -9.89 -2.78
N VAL A 240 -15.14 -10.59 -3.15
CA VAL A 240 -15.14 -11.52 -4.28
C VAL A 240 -15.44 -10.81 -5.59
N GLU A 241 -16.37 -9.85 -5.52
CA GLU A 241 -17.02 -9.22 -6.65
C GLU A 241 -16.03 -8.61 -7.66
N PRO A 242 -15.02 -7.82 -7.25
CA PRO A 242 -14.11 -7.19 -8.22
C PRO A 242 -13.29 -8.19 -9.04
N LEU A 243 -12.95 -9.35 -8.46
CA LEU A 243 -12.15 -10.37 -9.13
C LEU A 243 -13.02 -11.29 -9.97
N GLU A 244 -14.23 -11.58 -9.51
CA GLU A 244 -15.23 -12.33 -10.26
C GLU A 244 -15.64 -11.59 -11.54
N GLU A 245 -15.95 -10.29 -11.47
CA GLU A 245 -16.25 -9.46 -12.65
C GLU A 245 -15.11 -9.51 -13.71
N VAL A 246 -13.87 -9.56 -13.24
CA VAL A 246 -12.70 -9.66 -14.13
C VAL A 246 -12.67 -11.02 -14.81
N PHE A 247 -12.90 -12.11 -14.09
CA PHE A 247 -12.93 -13.46 -14.67
C PHE A 247 -14.15 -13.71 -15.56
N GLU A 248 -15.32 -13.20 -15.19
CA GLU A 248 -16.54 -13.24 -16.00
C GLU A 248 -16.33 -12.50 -17.34
N SER A 249 -15.66 -11.35 -17.32
CA SER A 249 -15.37 -10.63 -18.57
C SER A 249 -14.41 -11.37 -19.52
N MET A 250 -13.69 -12.38 -19.02
CA MET A 250 -12.80 -13.25 -19.80
C MET A 250 -13.38 -14.65 -20.03
N SER A 251 -14.55 -14.97 -19.47
CA SER A 251 -15.12 -16.31 -19.54
C SER A 251 -15.92 -16.50 -20.82
N GLU A 252 -16.15 -17.77 -21.15
CA GLU A 252 -17.05 -18.18 -22.21
C GLU A 252 -18.13 -19.10 -21.62
N GLU A 253 -19.38 -18.93 -22.07
CA GLU A 253 -20.45 -19.84 -21.70
C GLU A 253 -20.20 -21.22 -22.30
N ARG A 254 -20.29 -22.27 -21.47
CA ARG A 254 -20.06 -23.65 -21.92
C ARG A 254 -20.92 -24.63 -21.14
N ASP A 255 -21.51 -25.57 -21.88
CA ASP A 255 -22.20 -26.71 -21.28
C ASP A 255 -21.20 -27.66 -20.61
N ILE A 256 -21.42 -27.96 -19.33
CA ILE A 256 -20.62 -28.92 -18.56
C ILE A 256 -21.39 -30.22 -18.36
N LYS A 257 -20.66 -31.34 -18.32
CA LYS A 257 -21.27 -32.65 -18.06
C LYS A 257 -21.56 -32.78 -16.57
N VAL A 258 -22.82 -32.97 -16.22
CA VAL A 258 -23.23 -33.29 -14.86
C VAL A 258 -23.66 -34.76 -14.82
N SER A 259 -22.97 -35.57 -14.03
CA SER A 259 -23.31 -36.99 -13.86
C SER A 259 -24.18 -37.14 -12.62
N MET A 260 -25.29 -37.89 -12.74
CA MET A 260 -26.22 -38.10 -11.63
C MET A 260 -26.44 -39.59 -11.38
N ILE A 261 -26.42 -39.98 -10.11
CA ILE A 261 -26.77 -41.33 -9.67
C ILE A 261 -27.97 -41.22 -8.73
N THR A 262 -29.11 -41.78 -9.12
CA THR A 262 -30.36 -41.72 -8.35
C THR A 262 -30.70 -43.08 -7.74
N PHE A 263 -31.03 -43.09 -6.46
CA PHE A 263 -31.53 -44.27 -5.74
C PHE A 263 -33.03 -44.09 -5.49
N ARG A 264 -33.85 -45.01 -6.02
CA ARG A 264 -35.31 -44.95 -5.94
C ARG A 264 -35.89 -46.23 -5.31
N SER A 265 -36.94 -46.07 -4.52
CA SER A 265 -37.74 -47.15 -3.95
C SER A 265 -39.18 -47.10 -4.52
N ARG A 266 -40.01 -48.12 -4.22
CA ARG A 266 -41.44 -48.12 -4.60
C ARG A 266 -42.18 -46.90 -4.06
N ASN A 267 -41.74 -46.33 -2.93
CA ASN A 267 -42.34 -45.14 -2.30
C ASN A 267 -41.70 -43.81 -2.77
N GLY A 268 -40.88 -43.80 -3.83
CA GLY A 268 -40.27 -42.58 -4.37
C GLY A 268 -38.74 -42.53 -4.27
N MET A 269 -38.17 -41.37 -4.61
CA MET A 269 -36.72 -41.14 -4.64
C MET A 269 -36.15 -41.10 -3.21
N LYS A 270 -35.04 -41.81 -2.98
CA LYS A 270 -34.40 -41.93 -1.67
C LYS A 270 -33.13 -41.11 -1.57
N ALA A 271 -32.34 -41.05 -2.64
CA ALA A 271 -31.14 -40.23 -2.72
C ALA A 271 -30.81 -39.89 -4.18
N MET A 272 -30.12 -38.78 -4.37
CA MET A 272 -29.53 -38.38 -5.66
C MET A 272 -28.12 -37.86 -5.37
N ILE A 273 -27.13 -38.41 -6.05
CA ILE A 273 -25.75 -37.93 -6.03
C ILE A 273 -25.53 -37.17 -7.34
N VAL A 274 -25.11 -35.91 -7.24
CA VAL A 274 -24.82 -35.03 -8.37
C VAL A 274 -23.31 -34.77 -8.41
N VAL A 275 -22.66 -35.11 -9.51
CA VAL A 275 -21.21 -34.93 -9.71
C VAL A 275 -20.98 -34.07 -10.97
N PRO A 276 -20.78 -32.76 -10.82
CA PRO A 276 -20.44 -31.90 -11.94
C PRO A 276 -19.00 -32.14 -12.40
N SER A 277 -18.74 -32.07 -13.71
CA SER A 277 -17.38 -32.11 -14.29
C SER A 277 -16.68 -30.73 -14.19
N LEU A 278 -16.77 -30.06 -13.05
CA LEU A 278 -16.12 -28.77 -12.80
C LEU A 278 -15.01 -28.96 -11.76
N HIS A 279 -13.82 -28.47 -12.06
CA HIS A 279 -12.75 -28.35 -11.08
C HIS A 279 -12.75 -26.95 -10.48
N PRO A 280 -12.80 -26.81 -9.15
CA PRO A 280 -12.73 -25.49 -8.52
C PRO A 280 -11.39 -24.84 -8.87
N GLY A 281 -11.45 -23.53 -9.14
CA GLY A 281 -10.28 -22.72 -9.43
C GLY A 281 -9.31 -22.62 -8.24
N PRO A 282 -8.11 -22.07 -8.45
CA PRO A 282 -7.12 -21.91 -7.38
C PRO A 282 -7.52 -20.86 -6.33
N PHE A 283 -8.58 -20.08 -6.59
CA PHE A 283 -9.07 -19.03 -5.72
C PHE A 283 -10.19 -19.56 -4.82
N LYS A 284 -9.90 -19.64 -3.51
CA LYS A 284 -10.75 -20.26 -2.50
C LYS A 284 -12.23 -19.89 -2.59
N ASN A 285 -12.52 -18.60 -2.77
CA ASN A 285 -13.85 -18.00 -2.72
C ASN A 285 -14.30 -17.37 -4.05
N VAL A 286 -13.60 -17.63 -5.16
CA VAL A 286 -13.94 -17.09 -6.49
C VAL A 286 -14.04 -18.25 -7.48
N GLY A 287 -15.15 -18.34 -8.21
CA GLY A 287 -15.38 -19.43 -9.18
C GLY A 287 -15.72 -20.79 -8.55
N SER A 288 -16.09 -20.82 -7.28
CA SER A 288 -16.61 -21.99 -6.57
C SER A 288 -17.78 -21.54 -5.71
N SER A 289 -19.01 -21.65 -6.24
CA SER A 289 -20.23 -21.68 -5.42
C SER A 289 -20.47 -23.08 -4.92
#